data_AF-A0A6C0KE29-F1
#
_entry.id   AF-A0A6C0KE29-F1
#
_cell.length_a   1.000
_cell.length_b   1.000
_cell.length_c   1.000
_cell.angle_alpha   90.00
_cell.angle_beta   90.00
_cell.angle_gamma   90.00
#
_symmetry.space_group_name_H-M   'P 1'
#
loop_
_entity.id
_entity.type
_entity.pdbx_description
1 polymer ?
#
loop_
_entity_poly.entity_id
_entity_poly.type
_entity_poly.pdbx_seq_one_letter_code
_entity_poly.pdbx_strand_id
1 'polypeptide(L)'
;MVEYDPKNQTEEFVTAVPVTVPIRVPQVPVPQLAISDDMIKTYNYRRSVMWFSGIDIFFSAIYCLYAPYFLIPLLIALTGYYGAKNYNIRLVQSYFVYCVLVNIIGRLAYFFVYYHSLDGQSQSEHMFDFIWVMLATVISIWVCEIIYKFIKYYGKLNEREVLFIKQNAHPTYAHRRFYYV
;
A
#
# COMPACT_ATOMS: atom_id res chain seq x y z
N MET A 1 -27.22 -55.10 -81.34
CA MET A 1 -26.77 -53.69 -81.37
C MET A 1 -27.48 -53.00 -80.23
N VAL A 2 -26.75 -52.58 -79.19
CA VAL A 2 -27.31 -51.92 -78.01
C VAL A 2 -27.25 -50.42 -78.26
N GLU A 3 -28.42 -49.77 -78.21
CA GLU A 3 -28.60 -48.34 -78.45
C GLU A 3 -28.08 -47.56 -77.24
N TYR A 4 -27.10 -46.68 -77.49
CA TYR A 4 -26.48 -45.81 -76.48
C TYR A 4 -27.35 -44.57 -76.28
N ASP A 5 -28.00 -44.45 -75.12
CA ASP A 5 -28.79 -43.27 -74.74
C ASP A 5 -27.92 -42.28 -73.93
N PRO A 6 -27.58 -41.10 -74.49
CA PRO A 6 -26.65 -40.15 -73.88
C PRO A 6 -27.27 -39.22 -72.81
N LYS A 7 -28.50 -39.44 -72.35
CA LYS A 7 -29.24 -38.42 -71.56
C LYS A 7 -29.20 -38.53 -70.04
N ASN A 8 -28.36 -39.38 -69.44
CA ASN A 8 -28.38 -39.58 -67.98
C ASN A 8 -27.03 -39.28 -67.30
N GLN A 9 -26.57 -38.03 -67.40
CA GLN A 9 -25.48 -37.49 -66.58
C GLN A 9 -26.00 -36.29 -65.78
N THR A 10 -26.64 -36.57 -64.64
CA THR A 10 -26.83 -35.56 -63.59
C THR A 10 -25.50 -35.34 -62.87
N GLU A 11 -24.85 -34.21 -63.16
CA GLU A 11 -23.68 -33.74 -62.43
C GLU A 11 -24.07 -33.44 -60.98
N GLU A 12 -23.67 -34.29 -60.05
CA GLU A 12 -23.76 -34.03 -58.61
C GLU A 12 -22.73 -32.96 -58.25
N PHE A 13 -23.20 -31.73 -58.04
CA PHE A 13 -22.36 -30.64 -57.51
C PHE A 13 -21.97 -30.97 -56.06
N VAL A 14 -20.76 -31.49 -55.90
CA VAL A 14 -20.15 -31.72 -54.58
C VAL A 14 -19.79 -30.37 -53.97
N THR A 15 -20.73 -29.77 -53.24
CA THR A 15 -20.48 -28.57 -52.44
C THR A 15 -19.56 -28.93 -51.28
N ALA A 16 -18.30 -28.48 -51.33
CA ALA A 16 -17.35 -28.67 -50.23
C ALA A 16 -17.85 -27.90 -49.00
N VAL A 17 -18.29 -28.63 -47.97
CA VAL A 17 -18.62 -28.04 -46.66
C VAL A 17 -17.29 -27.70 -45.97
N PRO A 18 -17.03 -26.42 -45.60
CA PRO A 18 -15.81 -26.06 -44.92
C PRO A 18 -15.78 -26.74 -43.54
N VAL A 19 -14.83 -27.66 -43.35
CA VAL A 19 -14.56 -28.28 -42.06
C VAL A 19 -13.88 -27.22 -41.18
N THR A 20 -14.67 -26.52 -40.36
CA THR A 20 -14.14 -25.70 -39.27
C THR A 20 -13.58 -26.63 -38.19
N VAL A 21 -12.29 -26.92 -38.27
CA VAL A 21 -11.56 -27.54 -37.17
C VAL A 21 -11.55 -26.53 -36.02
N PRO A 22 -12.13 -26.82 -34.84
CA PRO A 22 -12.01 -25.92 -33.72
C PRO A 22 -10.54 -25.84 -33.34
N ILE A 23 -9.92 -24.68 -33.60
CA ILE A 23 -8.58 -24.37 -33.13
C ILE A 23 -8.67 -24.36 -31.60
N ARG A 24 -8.32 -25.49 -30.97
CA ARG A 24 -8.02 -25.53 -29.53
C ARG A 24 -6.74 -24.73 -29.34
N VAL A 25 -6.89 -23.43 -29.11
CA VAL A 25 -5.80 -22.61 -28.59
C VAL A 25 -5.36 -23.30 -27.29
N PRO A 26 -4.09 -23.75 -27.18
CA PRO A 26 -3.61 -24.31 -25.93
C PRO A 26 -3.83 -23.25 -24.86
N GLN A 27 -4.69 -23.54 -23.89
CA GLN A 27 -4.83 -22.68 -22.72
C GLN A 27 -3.53 -22.77 -21.96
N VAL A 28 -2.63 -21.81 -22.21
CA VAL A 28 -1.47 -21.58 -21.36
C VAL A 28 -2.05 -21.31 -19.98
N PRO A 29 -1.75 -22.15 -18.97
CA PRO A 29 -2.23 -21.89 -17.61
C PRO A 29 -1.70 -20.52 -17.20
N VAL A 30 -2.61 -19.56 -17.06
CA VAL A 30 -2.23 -18.26 -16.48
C VAL A 30 -1.68 -18.59 -15.10
N PRO A 31 -0.40 -18.27 -14.79
CA PRO A 31 0.15 -18.57 -13.47
C PRO A 31 -0.73 -17.86 -12.44
N GLN A 32 -1.51 -18.63 -11.68
CA GLN A 32 -2.30 -18.07 -10.59
C GLN A 32 -1.28 -17.54 -9.58
N LEU A 33 -1.26 -16.21 -9.40
CA LEU A 33 -0.34 -15.57 -8.48
C LEU A 33 -0.67 -16.05 -7.06
N ALA A 34 0.12 -16.97 -6.53
CA ALA A 34 -0.04 -17.45 -5.17
C ALA A 34 0.13 -16.29 -4.19
N ILE A 35 -0.83 -16.12 -3.28
CA ILE A 35 -0.81 -15.03 -2.31
C ILE A 35 0.26 -15.32 -1.27
N SER A 36 1.33 -14.53 -1.29
CA SER A 36 2.42 -14.63 -0.33
C SER A 36 2.06 -13.96 1.00
N ASP A 37 2.59 -14.49 2.11
CA ASP A 37 2.45 -13.90 3.45
C ASP A 37 2.94 -12.45 3.52
N ASP A 38 3.97 -12.12 2.73
CA ASP A 38 4.52 -10.76 2.67
C ASP A 38 3.52 -9.77 2.03
N MET A 39 2.65 -10.24 1.14
CA MET A 39 1.55 -9.43 0.57
C MET A 39 0.52 -9.07 1.64
N ILE A 40 0.14 -10.04 2.47
CA ILE A 40 -0.82 -9.85 3.57
C ILE A 40 -0.23 -8.88 4.60
N LYS A 41 1.04 -9.08 5.00
CA LYS A 41 1.73 -8.21 5.95
C LYS A 41 1.83 -6.78 5.40
N THR A 42 2.25 -6.61 4.15
CA THR A 42 2.35 -5.29 3.51
C THR A 42 1.00 -4.57 3.49
N TYR A 43 -0.08 -5.28 3.17
CA TYR A 43 -1.43 -4.71 3.20
C TYR A 43 -1.87 -4.27 4.60
N ASN A 44 -1.60 -5.09 5.62
CA ASN A 44 -1.94 -4.77 7.00
C ASN A 44 -1.15 -3.57 7.52
N TYR A 45 0.17 -3.55 7.30
CA TYR A 45 1.01 -2.43 7.70
C TYR A 45 0.65 -1.14 6.97
N ARG A 46 0.29 -1.20 5.69
CA ARG A 46 -0.25 -0.03 4.96
C ARG A 46 -1.42 0.60 5.69
N ARG A 47 -2.40 -0.21 6.11
CA ARG A 47 -3.58 0.30 6.82
C ARG A 47 -3.18 0.99 8.12
N SER A 48 -2.26 0.40 8.87
CA SER A 48 -1.74 1.01 10.10
C SER A 48 -1.06 2.35 9.82
N VAL A 49 -0.17 2.42 8.81
CA VAL A 49 0.49 3.69 8.41
C VAL A 49 -0.55 4.75 8.01
N MET A 50 -1.60 4.37 7.27
CA MET A 50 -2.69 5.28 6.91
C MET A 50 -3.46 5.78 8.14
N TRP A 51 -3.69 4.93 9.15
CA TRP A 51 -4.35 5.35 10.38
C TRP A 51 -3.49 6.33 11.18
N PHE A 52 -2.21 6.02 11.40
CA PHE A 52 -1.32 6.92 12.14
C PHE A 52 -1.12 8.26 11.43
N SER A 53 -0.86 8.24 10.12
CA SER A 53 -0.78 9.47 9.33
C SER A 53 -2.11 10.23 9.30
N GLY A 54 -3.25 9.54 9.30
CA GLY A 54 -4.58 10.16 9.40
C GLY A 54 -4.79 10.89 10.72
N ILE A 55 -4.33 10.32 11.83
CA ILE A 55 -4.35 10.96 13.15
C ILE A 55 -3.45 12.21 13.16
N ASP A 56 -2.24 12.09 12.62
CA ASP A 56 -1.31 13.22 12.51
C ASP A 56 -1.87 14.35 11.64
N ILE A 57 -2.55 14.02 10.53
CA ILE A 57 -3.27 14.98 9.67
C ILE A 57 -4.36 15.68 10.48
N PHE A 58 -5.18 14.93 11.22
CA PHE A 58 -6.29 15.48 11.99
C PHE A 58 -5.80 16.51 13.03
N PHE A 59 -4.81 16.13 13.84
CA PHE A 59 -4.27 17.05 14.85
C PHE A 59 -3.52 18.21 14.22
N SER A 60 -2.69 17.98 13.20
CA SER A 60 -1.97 19.05 12.52
C SER A 60 -2.90 20.05 11.83
N ALA A 61 -4.03 19.59 11.29
CA ALA A 61 -5.05 20.46 10.70
C ALA A 61 -5.69 21.36 11.76
N ILE A 62 -6.04 20.83 12.93
CA ILE A 62 -6.56 21.62 14.05
C ILE A 62 -5.52 22.64 14.51
N TYR A 63 -4.26 22.22 14.70
CA TYR A 63 -3.18 23.12 15.11
C TYR A 63 -2.83 24.18 14.07
N CYS A 64 -3.02 23.89 12.78
CA CYS A 64 -2.82 24.85 11.70
C CYS A 64 -3.78 26.04 11.77
N LEU A 65 -4.98 25.87 12.37
CA LEU A 65 -5.91 26.97 12.63
C LEU A 65 -5.42 27.91 13.73
N TYR A 66 -4.66 27.37 14.69
CA TYR A 66 -4.06 28.18 15.76
C TYR A 66 -2.78 28.88 15.28
N ALA A 67 -1.93 28.16 14.56
CA ALA A 67 -0.70 28.72 14.03
C ALA A 67 -0.32 28.14 12.65
N PRO A 68 -0.11 28.99 11.62
CA PRO A 68 0.15 28.53 10.26
C PRO A 68 1.41 27.68 10.07
N TYR A 69 2.37 27.74 11.00
CA TYR A 69 3.59 26.91 10.90
C TYR A 69 3.30 25.41 10.97
N PHE A 70 2.15 25.00 11.53
CA PHE A 70 1.70 23.61 11.51
C PHE A 70 1.21 23.13 10.13
N LEU A 71 1.24 23.98 9.10
CA LEU A 71 1.03 23.55 7.72
C LEU A 71 2.12 22.56 7.26
N ILE A 72 3.36 22.75 7.71
CA ILE A 72 4.49 21.85 7.35
C ILE A 72 4.23 20.41 7.84
N PRO A 73 3.98 20.15 9.13
CA PRO A 73 3.66 18.80 9.60
C PRO A 73 2.41 18.23 8.96
N LEU A 74 1.40 19.05 8.65
CA LEU A 74 0.21 18.64 7.92
C LEU A 74 0.54 18.11 6.51
N LEU A 75 1.31 18.87 5.73
CA LEU A 75 1.73 18.47 4.38
C LEU A 75 2.56 17.19 4.42
N ILE A 76 3.45 17.04 5.39
CA ILE A 76 4.28 15.83 5.53
C ILE A 76 3.42 14.63 5.94
N ALA A 77 2.48 14.78 6.88
CA ALA A 77 1.56 13.70 7.25
C ALA A 77 0.67 13.27 6.06
N LEU A 78 0.26 14.21 5.20
CA LEU A 78 -0.41 13.90 3.93
C LEU A 78 0.48 13.04 3.02
N THR A 79 1.78 13.29 2.92
CA THR A 79 2.68 12.42 2.14
C THR A 79 2.72 10.99 2.69
N GLY A 80 2.68 10.81 4.02
CA GLY A 80 2.58 9.49 4.64
C GLY A 80 1.29 8.77 4.26
N TYR A 81 0.16 9.46 4.35
CA TYR A 81 -1.16 8.89 4.02
C TYR A 81 -1.28 8.54 2.54
N TYR A 82 -0.98 9.49 1.64
CA TYR A 82 -1.05 9.27 0.19
C TYR A 82 0.01 8.28 -0.29
N GLY A 83 1.20 8.31 0.31
CA GLY A 83 2.28 7.35 0.06
C GLY A 83 1.83 5.93 0.37
N ALA A 84 1.27 5.69 1.56
CA ALA A 84 0.76 4.39 1.94
C ALA A 84 -0.44 3.98 1.07
N LYS A 85 -1.37 4.90 0.79
CA LYS A 85 -2.55 4.64 -0.04
C LYS A 85 -2.17 4.17 -1.45
N ASN A 86 -1.18 4.80 -2.08
CA ASN A 86 -0.76 4.51 -3.45
C ASN A 86 0.42 3.53 -3.55
N TYR A 87 0.89 3.00 -2.42
CA TYR A 87 2.13 2.22 -2.32
C TYR A 87 3.34 2.95 -2.92
N ASN A 88 3.41 4.27 -2.76
CA ASN A 88 4.56 5.04 -3.17
C ASN A 88 5.57 5.09 -2.02
N ILE A 89 6.60 4.24 -2.12
CA ILE A 89 7.58 4.06 -1.07
C ILE A 89 8.39 5.32 -0.76
N ARG A 90 8.66 6.15 -1.77
CA ARG A 90 9.45 7.38 -1.61
C ARG A 90 8.74 8.39 -0.71
N LEU A 91 7.43 8.52 -0.87
CA LEU A 91 6.59 9.39 -0.01
C LEU A 91 6.48 8.84 1.42
N VAL A 92 6.42 7.52 1.58
CA VAL A 92 6.40 6.92 2.92
C VAL A 92 7.77 7.06 3.60
N GLN A 93 8.87 6.99 2.84
CA GLN A 93 10.23 7.24 3.35
C GLN A 93 10.42 8.70 3.78
N SER A 94 9.91 9.68 3.03
CA SER A 94 9.97 11.08 3.47
C SER A 94 9.20 11.29 4.78
N TYR A 95 8.03 10.68 4.91
CA TYR A 95 7.26 10.69 6.16
C TYR A 95 8.02 10.00 7.31
N PHE A 96 8.65 8.86 7.06
CA PHE A 96 9.48 8.17 8.05
C PHE A 96 10.63 9.03 8.56
N VAL A 97 11.38 9.67 7.66
CA VAL A 97 12.47 10.58 8.03
C VAL A 97 11.96 11.73 8.89
N TYR A 98 10.80 12.30 8.55
CA TYR A 98 10.17 13.31 9.37
C TYR A 98 9.81 12.81 10.77
N CYS A 99 9.21 11.63 10.91
CA CYS A 99 8.89 11.06 12.22
C CYS A 99 10.15 10.88 13.08
N VAL A 100 11.27 10.46 12.48
CA VAL A 100 12.53 10.31 13.22
C VAL A 100 13.14 11.67 13.59
N LEU A 101 13.30 12.56 12.62
CA LEU A 101 14.00 13.83 12.84
C LEU A 101 13.19 14.81 13.69
N VAL A 102 11.89 14.94 13.44
CA VAL A 102 11.06 15.96 14.10
C VAL A 102 10.38 15.40 15.34
N ASN A 103 9.67 14.27 15.22
CA ASN A 103 8.88 13.75 16.35
C ASN A 103 9.74 13.14 17.46
N ILE A 104 10.91 12.57 17.14
CA ILE A 104 11.82 11.99 18.12
C ILE A 104 12.95 12.97 18.45
N ILE A 105 13.84 13.23 17.49
CA ILE A 105 15.07 14.02 17.76
C ILE A 105 14.71 15.47 18.10
N GLY A 106 13.91 16.12 17.27
CA GLY A 106 13.50 17.52 17.46
C GLY A 106 12.75 17.74 18.77
N ARG A 107 11.82 16.83 19.10
CA ARG A 107 11.08 16.88 20.37
C ARG A 107 11.98 16.75 21.59
N LEU A 108 12.87 15.75 21.60
CA LEU A 108 13.82 15.56 22.71
C LEU A 108 14.78 16.75 22.83
N ALA A 109 15.37 17.18 21.72
CA ALA A 109 16.29 18.31 21.68
C ALA A 109 15.63 19.60 22.20
N TYR A 110 14.42 19.91 21.71
CA TYR A 110 13.65 21.06 22.17
C TYR A 110 13.35 20.97 23.67
N PHE A 111 12.92 19.80 24.14
CA PHE A 111 12.64 19.60 25.56
C PHE A 111 13.89 19.80 26.42
N PHE A 112 15.04 19.23 26.06
CA PHE A 112 16.28 19.39 26.84
C PHE A 112 16.80 20.82 26.85
N VAL A 113 16.74 21.52 25.71
CA VAL A 113 17.14 22.94 25.63
C VAL A 113 16.22 23.80 26.49
N TYR A 114 14.90 23.59 26.38
CA TYR A 114 13.92 24.29 27.21
C TYR A 114 14.14 24.01 28.69
N TYR A 115 14.28 22.74 29.07
CA TYR A 115 14.46 22.31 30.46
C TYR A 115 15.74 22.88 31.08
N HIS A 116 16.84 22.95 30.32
CA HIS A 116 18.09 23.56 30.79
C HIS A 116 17.98 25.08 30.97
N SER A 117 17.10 25.75 30.21
CA SER A 117 16.90 27.20 30.32
C SER A 117 16.04 27.63 31.52
N LEU A 118 15.44 26.67 32.23
CA LEU A 118 14.57 26.92 33.38
C LEU A 118 15.37 27.05 34.69
N ASP A 119 14.94 27.98 35.54
CA ASP A 119 15.46 28.13 36.91
C ASP A 119 15.11 26.91 37.77
N GLY A 120 15.96 26.56 38.74
CA GLY A 120 15.86 25.31 39.51
C GLY A 120 14.52 25.09 40.24
N GLN A 121 13.81 26.16 40.63
CA GLN A 121 12.48 26.05 41.24
C GLN A 121 11.38 25.72 40.20
N SER A 122 11.51 26.22 38.97
CA SER A 122 10.59 25.90 37.87
C SER A 122 10.82 24.51 37.27
N GLN A 123 12.02 23.94 37.42
CA GLN A 123 12.32 22.58 36.94
C GLN A 123 11.47 21.49 37.60
N SER A 124 11.20 21.60 38.91
CA SER A 124 10.38 20.63 39.64
C SER A 124 8.91 20.68 39.22
N GLU A 125 8.41 21.86 38.86
CA GLU A 125 7.05 22.05 38.34
C GLU A 125 6.86 21.38 36.96
N HIS A 126 7.92 21.35 36.15
CA HIS A 126 7.92 20.74 34.81
C HIS A 126 8.29 19.25 34.79
N MET A 127 8.44 18.59 35.94
CA MET A 127 8.76 17.16 36.01
C MET A 127 7.66 16.29 35.38
N PHE A 128 6.40 16.73 35.43
CA PHE A 128 5.29 16.03 34.76
C PHE A 128 5.40 16.07 33.23
N ASP A 129 5.85 17.20 32.67
CA ASP A 129 6.05 17.37 31.23
C ASP A 129 7.13 16.41 30.70
N PHE A 130 8.18 16.16 31.50
CA PHE A 130 9.20 15.17 31.18
C PHE A 130 8.59 13.77 30.95
N ILE A 131 7.73 13.32 31.86
CA ILE A 131 7.08 12.01 31.77
C ILE A 131 6.22 11.96 30.50
N TRP A 132 5.48 13.03 30.20
CA TRP A 132 4.64 13.12 29.01
C TRP A 132 5.47 13.06 27.72
N VAL A 133 6.59 13.79 27.66
CA VAL A 133 7.51 13.78 26.52
C VAL A 133 8.13 12.40 26.32
N MET A 134 8.51 11.70 27.39
CA MET A 134 9.05 10.35 27.30
C MET A 134 8.01 9.36 26.77
N LEU A 135 6.78 9.39 27.29
CA LEU A 135 5.69 8.56 26.81
C LEU A 135 5.40 8.82 25.31
N ALA A 136 5.28 10.09 24.92
CA ALA A 136 5.05 10.48 23.54
C ALA A 136 6.19 10.02 22.61
N THR A 137 7.43 10.01 23.10
CA THR A 137 8.61 9.53 22.37
C THR A 137 8.56 8.03 22.15
N VAL A 138 8.20 7.23 23.16
CA VAL A 138 8.02 5.77 23.03
C VAL A 138 6.96 5.44 21.98
N ILE A 139 5.82 6.13 22.02
CA ILE A 139 4.76 5.97 21.01
C ILE A 139 5.29 6.32 19.61
N SER A 140 6.09 7.39 19.49
CA SER A 140 6.66 7.82 18.21
C SER A 140 7.65 6.78 17.64
N ILE A 141 8.45 6.15 18.49
CA ILE A 141 9.36 5.04 18.11
C ILE A 141 8.55 3.84 17.60
N TRP A 142 7.47 3.48 18.30
CA TRP A 142 6.60 2.37 17.89
C TRP A 142 5.94 2.62 16.53
N VAL A 143 5.46 3.85 16.28
CA VAL A 143 4.94 4.24 14.95
C VAL A 143 6.03 4.15 13.88
N CYS A 144 7.26 4.59 14.18
CA CYS A 144 8.40 4.44 13.27
C CYS A 144 8.69 2.97 12.95
N GLU A 145 8.62 2.07 13.93
CA GLU A 145 8.79 0.63 13.72
C GLU A 145 7.75 0.06 12.74
N ILE A 146 6.49 0.49 12.86
CA ILE A 146 5.40 0.09 11.96
C ILE A 146 5.67 0.57 10.53
N ILE A 147 6.09 1.82 10.35
CA ILE A 147 6.45 2.38 9.04
C ILE A 147 7.66 1.65 8.45
N TYR A 148 8.68 1.37 9.26
CA TYR A 148 9.85 0.61 8.83
C TYR A 148 9.47 -0.81 8.39
N LYS A 149 8.62 -1.50 9.15
CA LYS A 149 8.09 -2.82 8.77
C LYS A 149 7.35 -2.74 7.44
N PHE A 150 6.49 -1.74 7.24
CA PHE A 150 5.83 -1.51 5.95
C PHE A 150 6.86 -1.39 4.81
N ILE A 151 7.88 -0.54 4.97
CA ILE A 151 8.91 -0.31 3.96
C ILE A 151 9.68 -1.61 3.66
N LYS A 152 10.06 -2.34 4.70
CA LYS A 152 10.81 -3.60 4.60
C LYS A 152 10.02 -4.68 3.87
N TYR A 153 8.74 -4.88 4.22
CA TYR A 153 7.91 -5.88 3.55
C TYR A 153 7.60 -5.45 2.12
N TYR A 154 7.28 -4.18 1.87
CA TYR A 154 7.05 -3.68 0.52
C TYR A 154 8.25 -3.92 -0.41
N GLY A 155 9.47 -3.71 0.07
CA GLY A 155 10.70 -3.93 -0.71
C GLY A 155 10.97 -5.39 -1.10
N LYS A 156 10.25 -6.36 -0.53
CA LYS A 156 10.33 -7.77 -0.93
C LYS A 156 9.36 -8.16 -2.03
N LEU A 157 8.36 -7.32 -2.32
CA LEU A 157 7.34 -7.65 -3.31
C LEU A 157 7.81 -7.30 -4.72
N ASN A 158 7.46 -8.17 -5.66
CA ASN A 158 7.56 -7.90 -7.08
C ASN A 158 6.46 -6.95 -7.56
N GLU A 159 6.68 -6.25 -8.67
CA GLU A 159 5.72 -5.30 -9.23
C GLU A 159 4.35 -5.93 -9.49
N ARG A 160 4.31 -7.19 -9.94
CA ARG A 160 3.07 -7.95 -10.17
C ARG A 160 2.27 -8.16 -8.88
N GLU A 161 2.95 -8.44 -7.77
CA GLU A 161 2.31 -8.62 -6.46
C GLU A 161 1.77 -7.29 -5.92
N VAL A 162 2.52 -6.20 -6.09
CA VAL A 162 2.05 -4.86 -5.73
C VAL A 162 0.81 -4.47 -6.55
N LEU A 163 0.82 -4.70 -7.86
CA LEU A 163 -0.33 -4.46 -8.73
C LEU A 163 -1.54 -5.31 -8.31
N PHE A 164 -1.32 -6.59 -7.97
CA PHE A 164 -2.36 -7.46 -7.47
C PHE A 164 -3.00 -6.92 -6.19
N ILE A 165 -2.22 -6.44 -5.22
CA ILE A 165 -2.75 -5.88 -3.96
C ILE A 165 -3.45 -4.53 -4.21
N LYS A 166 -2.96 -3.73 -5.16
CA LYS A 166 -3.63 -2.47 -5.54
C LYS A 166 -5.03 -2.73 -6.13
N GLN A 167 -5.17 -3.77 -6.94
CA GLN A 167 -6.44 -4.14 -7.58
C GLN A 167 -7.36 -4.92 -6.65
N ASN A 168 -6.82 -5.80 -5.82
CA ASN A 168 -7.58 -6.62 -4.90
C ASN A 168 -7.52 -6.00 -3.50
N ALA A 169 -8.60 -5.28 -3.14
CA ALA A 169 -8.74 -4.57 -1.87
C ALA A 169 -8.45 -5.41 -0.61
N HIS A 170 -8.40 -6.75 -0.70
CA HIS A 170 -7.87 -7.60 0.36
C HIS A 170 -7.28 -8.90 -0.21
N PRO A 171 -6.01 -9.23 0.07
CA PRO A 171 -5.41 -10.48 -0.40
C PRO A 171 -6.15 -11.72 0.17
N THR A 172 -6.60 -11.68 1.42
CA THR A 172 -7.29 -12.83 2.05
C THR A 172 -8.66 -13.17 1.43
N TYR A 173 -9.33 -12.21 0.77
CA TYR A 173 -10.61 -12.47 0.07
C TYR A 173 -10.39 -12.84 -1.41
N ALA A 174 -9.27 -12.42 -2.01
CA ALA A 174 -8.94 -12.77 -3.38
C ALA A 174 -8.69 -14.28 -3.53
N HIS A 175 -8.05 -14.92 -2.54
CA HIS A 175 -7.85 -16.38 -2.53
C HIS A 175 -9.16 -17.14 -2.69
N ARG A 176 -10.27 -16.69 -2.08
CA ARG A 176 -11.56 -17.39 -2.16
C ARG A 176 -12.28 -17.25 -3.50
N ARG A 177 -11.97 -16.24 -4.33
CA ARG A 177 -12.65 -16.04 -5.62
C ARG A 177 -12.15 -16.93 -6.74
N PHE A 178 -10.92 -17.47 -6.63
CA PHE A 178 -10.30 -18.28 -7.69
C PHE A 178 -10.55 -19.79 -7.56
N TYR A 179 -11.22 -20.26 -6.50
CA TYR A 179 -11.58 -21.69 -6.33
C TYR A 179 -13.04 -22.02 -6.67
N TYR A 180 -13.81 -21.04 -7.15
CA TYR A 180 -15.23 -21.22 -7.52
C TYR A 180 -15.52 -20.90 -9.00
N VAL A 181 -14.49 -20.89 -9.85
CA VAL A 181 -14.62 -20.78 -11.32
C VAL A 181 -13.82 -21.93 -11.93
#